data_AF-A0A3A4ZH23-F1
#
_entry.id   AF-A0A3A4ZH23-F1
#
_cell.length_a   1.000
_cell.length_b   1.000
_cell.length_c   1.000
_cell.angle_alpha   90.00
_cell.angle_beta   90.00
_cell.angle_gamma   90.00
#
_symmetry.space_group_name_H-M   'P 1'
#
loop_
_entity.id
_entity.type
_entity.pdbx_description
1 polymer ?
#
loop_
_entity_poly.entity_id
_entity_poly.type
_entity_poly.pdbx_seq_one_letter_code
_entity_poly.pdbx_strand_id
1 'polypeptide(L)'
;MSQPVVLDLETQHTFREVGNDAKKLKISLAGLYDYASDQYLAFEEHELSKLFPYLENASEIIGFNIIDFDLPVLAPYYVGDVKKFVANDLLAHVQKSLGFRLSLDALAKETLGTQKNGHGLLAIEYFRNGEMEKLKAYCLSDVKITKEVYEYGKAHGKVYYQTATGRQEIPVDWVSKASTVSSSVNLTLPW
;
A
#
# COMPACT_ATOMS: atom_id res chain seq x y z
N MET A 1 21.77 4.86 3.39
CA MET A 1 20.61 5.63 2.87
C MET A 1 19.36 4.93 3.36
N SER A 2 18.31 5.66 3.72
CA SER A 2 17.01 5.05 4.03
C SER A 2 16.52 4.26 2.82
N GLN A 3 15.83 3.15 3.07
CA GLN A 3 15.26 2.29 2.03
C GLN A 3 13.74 2.49 1.99
N PRO A 4 13.07 2.20 0.86
CA PRO A 4 11.63 2.29 0.77
C PRO A 4 10.97 1.18 1.60
N VAL A 5 9.67 1.34 1.85
CA VAL A 5 8.80 0.28 2.36
C VAL A 5 7.59 0.14 1.44
N VAL A 6 6.98 -1.04 1.39
CA VAL A 6 5.68 -1.26 0.74
C VAL A 6 4.63 -1.44 1.81
N LEU A 7 3.47 -0.78 1.68
CA LEU A 7 2.39 -0.79 2.65
C LEU A 7 1.06 -1.14 1.97
N ASP A 8 0.26 -1.92 2.67
CA ASP A 8 -1.15 -2.17 2.39
C ASP A 8 -1.93 -2.32 3.72
N LEU A 9 -3.18 -1.85 3.75
CA LEU A 9 -4.04 -1.89 4.94
C LEU A 9 -5.35 -2.62 4.67
N GLU A 10 -5.76 -3.41 5.65
CA GLU A 10 -7.09 -4.00 5.72
C GLU A 10 -7.94 -3.30 6.79
N THR A 11 -9.24 -3.23 6.57
CA THR A 11 -10.16 -2.49 7.45
C THR A 11 -11.11 -3.39 8.22
N GLN A 12 -11.66 -2.87 9.32
CA GLN A 12 -12.67 -3.59 10.13
C GLN A 12 -14.09 -3.40 9.58
N HIS A 13 -14.33 -2.24 8.98
CA HIS A 13 -15.62 -1.83 8.46
C HIS A 13 -15.56 -1.58 6.94
N THR A 14 -16.71 -1.71 6.30
CA THR A 14 -16.94 -1.28 4.92
C THR A 14 -17.28 0.21 4.88
N PHE A 15 -17.04 0.87 3.73
CA PHE A 15 -17.47 2.25 3.52
C PHE A 15 -18.97 2.48 3.78
N ARG A 16 -19.81 1.49 3.48
CA ARG A 16 -21.26 1.57 3.73
C ARG A 16 -21.58 1.70 5.22
N GLU A 17 -20.85 0.99 6.08
CA GLU A 17 -21.09 0.99 7.53
C GLU A 17 -20.67 2.30 8.20
N VAL A 18 -19.70 2.98 7.61
CA VAL A 18 -19.12 4.21 8.17
C VAL A 18 -19.60 5.49 7.49
N GLY A 19 -20.58 5.38 6.59
CA GLY A 19 -21.13 6.53 5.86
C GLY A 19 -20.11 7.18 4.92
N ASN A 20 -19.26 6.38 4.27
CA ASN A 20 -18.20 6.80 3.36
C ASN A 20 -17.08 7.64 4.02
N ASP A 21 -16.90 7.54 5.33
CA ASP A 21 -15.82 8.22 6.07
C ASP A 21 -14.63 7.29 6.31
N ALA A 22 -13.55 7.47 5.53
CA ALA A 22 -12.36 6.62 5.60
C ALA A 22 -11.76 6.52 7.01
N LYS A 23 -11.83 7.59 7.81
CA LYS A 23 -11.26 7.63 9.17
C LYS A 23 -11.98 6.73 10.16
N LYS A 24 -13.20 6.29 9.83
CA LYS A 24 -14.02 5.43 10.67
C LYS A 24 -13.91 3.95 10.29
N LEU A 25 -13.19 3.62 9.22
CA LEU A 25 -13.07 2.24 8.74
C LEU A 25 -12.37 1.33 9.76
N LYS A 26 -11.47 1.91 10.57
CA LYS A 26 -10.54 1.24 11.47
C LYS A 26 -9.64 0.22 10.78
N ILE A 27 -8.43 0.04 11.28
CA ILE A 27 -7.48 -0.92 10.71
C ILE A 27 -7.69 -2.27 11.38
N SER A 28 -7.89 -3.33 10.61
CA SER A 28 -7.85 -4.71 11.10
C SER A 28 -6.42 -5.25 11.05
N LEU A 29 -5.68 -4.94 9.99
CA LEU A 29 -4.30 -5.35 9.80
C LEU A 29 -3.54 -4.36 8.89
N ALA A 30 -2.27 -4.14 9.17
CA ALA A 30 -1.33 -3.47 8.28
C ALA A 30 -0.25 -4.46 7.83
N GLY A 31 -0.09 -4.65 6.53
CA GLY A 31 0.98 -5.43 5.93
C GLY A 31 2.10 -4.52 5.44
N LEU A 32 3.35 -4.89 5.70
CA LEU A 32 4.51 -4.12 5.30
C LEU A 32 5.60 -5.03 4.72
N TYR A 33 6.28 -4.56 3.68
CA TYR A 33 7.57 -5.09 3.26
C TYR A 33 8.65 -4.03 3.45
N ASP A 34 9.68 -4.37 4.21
CA ASP A 34 10.83 -3.52 4.48
C ASP A 34 12.02 -3.89 3.59
N TYR A 35 12.42 -2.98 2.69
CA TYR A 35 13.59 -3.20 1.83
C TYR A 35 14.91 -3.15 2.60
N ALA A 36 14.96 -2.56 3.81
CA ALA A 36 16.19 -2.52 4.59
C ALA A 36 16.56 -3.89 5.18
N SER A 37 15.56 -4.64 5.65
CA SER A 37 15.73 -5.97 6.25
C SER A 37 15.36 -7.14 5.33
N ASP A 38 14.73 -6.87 4.18
CA ASP A 38 14.15 -7.89 3.28
C ASP A 38 13.11 -8.77 3.99
N GLN A 39 12.21 -8.14 4.75
CA GLN A 39 11.21 -8.83 5.57
C GLN A 39 9.79 -8.36 5.27
N TYR A 40 8.87 -9.33 5.31
CA TYR A 40 7.43 -9.10 5.38
C TYR A 40 6.99 -9.09 6.84
N LEU A 41 6.24 -8.06 7.21
CA LEU A 41 5.78 -7.79 8.57
C LEU A 41 4.28 -7.53 8.54
N ALA A 42 3.55 -7.99 9.55
CA ALA A 42 2.14 -7.72 9.70
C ALA A 42 1.86 -7.21 11.12
N PHE A 43 1.04 -6.17 11.22
CA PHE A 43 0.70 -5.51 12.48
C PHE A 43 -0.81 -5.48 12.65
N GLU A 44 -1.32 -6.06 13.72
CA GLU A 44 -2.72 -5.90 14.10
C GLU A 44 -2.98 -4.49 14.67
N GLU A 45 -4.25 -4.10 14.84
CA GLU A 45 -4.62 -2.76 15.30
C GLU A 45 -3.87 -2.33 16.57
N HIS A 46 -3.73 -3.24 17.54
CA HIS A 46 -3.07 -2.99 18.81
C HIS A 46 -1.53 -2.89 18.70
N GLU A 47 -0.96 -3.24 17.55
CA GLU A 47 0.47 -3.24 17.26
C GLU A 47 0.90 -2.09 16.33
N LEU A 48 -0.02 -1.25 15.88
CA LEU A 48 0.28 -0.16 14.92
C LEU A 48 1.34 0.82 15.42
N SER A 49 1.54 0.94 16.74
CA SER A 49 2.66 1.73 17.29
C SER A 49 4.04 1.23 16.82
N LYS A 50 4.17 -0.08 16.52
CA LYS A 50 5.39 -0.70 15.98
C LYS A 50 5.56 -0.45 14.47
N LEU A 51 4.49 -0.12 13.75
CA LEU A 51 4.52 0.19 12.31
C LEU A 51 5.15 1.55 12.03
N PHE A 52 4.83 2.57 12.84
CA PHE A 52 5.22 3.95 12.57
C PHE A 52 6.73 4.18 12.43
N PRO A 53 7.61 3.57 13.25
CA PRO A 53 9.06 3.70 13.05
C PRO A 53 9.52 3.25 11.65
N TYR A 54 8.89 2.25 11.03
CA TYR A 54 9.23 1.85 9.65
C TYR A 54 8.84 2.95 8.66
N LEU A 55 7.64 3.51 8.80
CA LEU A 55 7.14 4.56 7.91
C LEU A 55 7.94 5.87 8.03
N GLU A 56 8.32 6.24 9.26
CA GLU A 56 9.09 7.46 9.55
C GLU A 56 10.53 7.40 9.04
N ASN A 57 11.14 6.22 9.04
CA ASN A 57 12.53 6.02 8.61
C ASN A 57 12.65 5.60 7.13
N ALA A 58 11.54 5.33 6.45
CA ALA A 58 11.53 4.96 5.04
C ALA A 58 11.93 6.15 4.14
N SER A 59 12.59 5.86 3.01
CA SER A 59 12.83 6.89 1.99
C SER A 59 11.55 7.28 1.25
N GLU A 60 10.65 6.33 1.06
CA GLU A 60 9.30 6.49 0.51
C GLU A 60 8.42 5.30 0.96
N ILE A 61 7.11 5.52 1.01
CA ILE A 61 6.10 4.49 1.23
C ILE A 61 5.45 4.18 -0.12
N ILE A 62 5.64 2.97 -0.61
CA ILE A 62 5.06 2.48 -1.86
C ILE A 62 3.74 1.79 -1.51
N GLY A 63 2.68 2.09 -2.25
CA GLY A 63 1.40 1.41 -2.08
C GLY A 63 0.51 1.56 -3.29
N PHE A 64 -0.67 0.95 -3.25
CA PHE A 64 -1.64 0.98 -4.34
C PHE A 64 -2.92 1.68 -3.87
N ASN A 65 -3.15 2.93 -4.33
CA ASN A 65 -4.19 3.83 -3.80
C ASN A 65 -3.89 4.38 -2.39
N ILE A 66 -2.62 4.35 -1.98
CA ILE A 66 -2.17 4.70 -0.64
C ILE A 66 -2.48 6.13 -0.21
N ILE A 67 -2.47 7.08 -1.16
CA ILE A 67 -2.71 8.51 -0.87
C ILE A 67 -4.18 8.76 -0.55
N ASP A 68 -5.07 8.12 -1.32
CA ASP A 68 -6.52 8.35 -1.23
C ASP A 68 -7.23 7.36 -0.30
N PHE A 69 -6.54 6.33 0.19
CA PHE A 69 -7.12 5.30 1.05
C PHE A 69 -6.30 5.05 2.33
N ASP A 70 -5.15 4.39 2.21
CA ASP A 70 -4.41 3.89 3.38
C ASP A 70 -3.98 5.00 4.34
N LEU A 71 -3.38 6.08 3.83
CA LEU A 71 -2.94 7.20 4.68
C LEU A 71 -4.12 7.88 5.39
N PRO A 72 -5.26 8.20 4.73
CA PRO A 72 -6.47 8.64 5.41
C PRO A 72 -6.99 7.70 6.50
N VAL A 73 -6.91 6.38 6.28
CA VAL A 73 -7.33 5.35 7.26
C VAL A 73 -6.35 5.25 8.43
N LEU A 74 -5.05 5.44 8.18
CA LEU A 74 -3.99 5.44 9.19
C LEU A 74 -4.00 6.71 10.05
N ALA A 75 -4.50 7.83 9.52
CA ALA A 75 -4.46 9.14 10.17
C ALA A 75 -4.96 9.18 11.63
N PRO A 76 -6.06 8.50 12.02
CA PRO A 76 -6.52 8.50 13.41
C PRO A 76 -5.57 7.79 14.40
N TYR A 77 -4.68 6.93 13.91
CA TYR A 77 -3.76 6.14 14.72
C TYR A 77 -2.38 6.82 14.86
N TYR A 78 -2.06 7.78 13.98
CA TYR A 78 -0.76 8.44 13.94
C TYR A 78 -0.81 9.79 14.66
N VAL A 79 0.17 10.04 15.54
CA VAL A 79 0.27 11.32 16.29
C VAL A 79 0.69 12.47 15.39
N GLY A 80 1.48 12.17 14.35
CA GLY A 80 1.94 13.15 13.37
C GLY A 80 0.95 13.37 12.22
N ASP A 81 1.42 14.05 11.18
CA ASP A 81 0.64 14.27 9.96
C ASP A 81 1.04 13.25 8.89
N VAL A 82 0.15 12.31 8.59
CA VAL A 82 0.36 11.28 7.56
C VAL A 82 0.65 11.85 6.17
N LYS A 83 0.25 13.10 5.90
CA LYS A 83 0.52 13.77 4.62
C LYS A 83 1.99 14.17 4.45
N LYS A 84 2.79 14.12 5.51
CA LYS A 84 4.22 14.40 5.47
C LYS A 84 5.04 13.20 5.00
N PHE A 85 4.45 12.00 4.95
CA PHE A 85 5.13 10.85 4.38
C PHE A 85 5.33 11.04 2.87
N VAL A 86 6.51 10.66 2.38
CA VAL A 86 6.78 10.59 0.94
C VAL A 86 6.10 9.34 0.42
N ALA A 87 4.98 9.49 -0.28
CA ALA A 87 4.19 8.38 -0.80
C ALA A 87 4.35 8.21 -2.31
N ASN A 88 4.55 6.96 -2.74
CA ASN A 88 4.62 6.55 -4.15
C ASN A 88 3.42 5.66 -4.46
N ASP A 89 2.35 6.28 -4.98
CA ASP A 89 1.07 5.64 -5.23
C ASP A 89 1.00 5.09 -6.66
N LEU A 90 1.14 3.77 -6.80
CA LEU A 90 1.18 3.13 -8.11
C LEU A 90 -0.12 3.37 -8.91
N LEU A 91 -1.27 3.41 -8.23
CA LEU A 91 -2.56 3.65 -8.88
C LEU A 91 -2.68 5.09 -9.38
N ALA A 92 -2.19 6.07 -8.60
CA ALA A 92 -2.19 7.46 -9.03
C ALA A 92 -1.38 7.66 -10.34
N HIS A 93 -0.23 6.99 -10.45
CA HIS A 93 0.58 6.99 -11.68
C HIS A 93 -0.17 6.35 -12.86
N VAL A 94 -0.80 5.19 -12.65
CA VAL A 94 -1.61 4.52 -13.67
C VAL A 94 -2.76 5.40 -14.13
N GLN A 95 -3.52 5.98 -13.19
CA GLN A 95 -4.64 6.87 -13.48
C GLN A 95 -4.19 8.11 -14.24
N LYS A 96 -3.01 8.67 -13.91
CA LYS A 96 -2.44 9.80 -14.65
C LYS A 96 -2.11 9.44 -16.10
N SER A 97 -1.65 8.21 -16.36
CA SER A 97 -1.34 7.75 -17.71
C SER A 97 -2.58 7.39 -18.54
N LEU A 98 -3.60 6.77 -17.92
CA LEU A 98 -4.75 6.21 -18.62
C LEU A 98 -6.02 7.09 -18.57
N GLY A 99 -6.12 7.99 -17.60
CA GLY A 99 -7.34 8.76 -17.32
C GLY A 99 -8.40 8.01 -16.51
N PHE A 100 -8.16 6.73 -16.16
CA PHE A 100 -9.06 5.91 -15.34
C PHE A 100 -8.28 4.96 -14.43
N ARG A 101 -8.95 4.41 -13.43
CA ARG A 101 -8.37 3.53 -12.41
C ARG A 101 -8.38 2.06 -12.85
N LEU A 102 -7.37 1.32 -12.44
CA LEU A 102 -7.30 -0.14 -12.57
C LEU A 102 -7.23 -0.79 -11.19
N SER A 103 -7.63 -2.05 -11.07
CA SER A 103 -7.35 -2.83 -9.86
C SER A 103 -5.91 -3.32 -9.86
N LEU A 104 -5.35 -3.55 -8.66
CA LEU A 104 -4.03 -4.17 -8.51
C LEU A 104 -3.97 -5.53 -9.22
N ASP A 105 -5.03 -6.33 -9.12
CA ASP A 105 -5.12 -7.65 -9.78
C ASP A 105 -5.05 -7.54 -11.32
N ALA A 106 -5.80 -6.61 -11.92
CA ALA A 106 -5.77 -6.44 -13.37
C ALA A 106 -4.39 -5.99 -13.88
N LEU A 107 -3.72 -5.13 -13.10
CA LEU A 107 -2.37 -4.65 -13.41
C LEU A 107 -1.33 -5.77 -13.25
N ALA A 108 -1.39 -6.50 -12.13
CA ALA A 108 -0.47 -7.58 -11.81
C ALA A 108 -0.60 -8.76 -12.78
N LYS A 109 -1.83 -9.14 -13.15
CA LYS A 109 -2.09 -10.19 -14.13
C LYS A 109 -1.38 -9.95 -15.44
N GLU A 110 -1.54 -8.75 -15.98
CA GLU A 110 -0.97 -8.43 -17.28
C GLU A 110 0.51 -8.06 -17.20
N THR A 111 1.02 -7.64 -16.05
CA THR A 111 2.43 -7.27 -15.89
C THR A 111 3.31 -8.46 -15.52
N LEU A 112 2.86 -9.26 -14.55
CA LEU A 112 3.64 -10.34 -13.91
C LEU A 112 3.14 -11.74 -14.30
N GLY A 113 1.96 -11.87 -14.91
CA GLY A 113 1.34 -13.17 -15.17
C GLY A 113 0.70 -13.79 -13.92
N THR A 114 0.60 -13.05 -12.81
CA THR A 114 0.05 -13.50 -11.54
C THR A 114 -1.39 -13.02 -11.37
N GLN A 115 -2.31 -13.90 -11.01
CA GLN A 115 -3.71 -13.55 -10.73
C GLN A 115 -4.04 -13.83 -9.27
N LYS A 116 -4.75 -12.92 -8.60
CA LYS A 116 -5.31 -13.14 -7.26
C LYS A 116 -6.50 -14.09 -7.29
N ASN A 117 -6.69 -14.77 -6.16
CA ASN A 117 -7.95 -15.38 -5.78
C ASN A 117 -8.54 -14.63 -4.56
N GLY A 118 -9.14 -13.46 -4.76
CA GLY A 118 -9.87 -12.78 -3.68
C GLY A 118 -10.21 -11.32 -3.94
N HIS A 119 -11.32 -10.88 -3.35
CA HIS A 119 -11.84 -9.51 -3.38
C HIS A 119 -11.77 -8.89 -1.97
N GLY A 120 -11.65 -7.57 -1.85
CA GLY A 120 -11.49 -6.89 -0.55
C GLY A 120 -12.61 -7.12 0.48
N LEU A 121 -13.78 -7.62 0.06
CA LEU A 121 -14.82 -8.07 1.00
C LEU A 121 -14.39 -9.28 1.84
N LEU A 122 -13.49 -10.11 1.31
CA LEU A 122 -13.01 -11.32 1.95
C LEU A 122 -12.13 -11.01 3.18
N ALA A 123 -11.35 -9.93 3.14
CA ALA A 123 -10.52 -9.51 4.27
C ALA A 123 -11.39 -9.10 5.47
N ILE A 124 -12.47 -8.35 5.22
CA ILE A 124 -13.44 -7.97 6.25
C ILE A 124 -14.15 -9.21 6.83
N GLU A 125 -14.48 -10.20 5.99
CA GLU A 125 -15.05 -11.48 6.45
C GLU A 125 -14.07 -12.26 7.35
N TYR A 126 -12.81 -12.38 6.94
CA TYR A 126 -11.77 -13.02 7.78
C TYR A 126 -11.63 -12.33 9.13
N PHE A 127 -11.61 -11.00 9.16
CA PHE A 127 -11.56 -10.25 10.41
C PHE A 127 -12.77 -10.55 11.31
N ARG A 128 -13.99 -10.49 10.75
CA ARG A 128 -15.24 -10.73 11.50
C ARG A 128 -15.32 -12.15 12.07
N ASN A 129 -14.76 -13.11 11.36
CA ASN A 129 -14.73 -14.51 11.79
C ASN A 129 -13.54 -14.84 12.72
N GLY A 130 -12.66 -13.87 12.99
CA GLY A 130 -11.44 -14.10 13.78
C GLY A 130 -10.37 -14.93 13.05
N GLU A 131 -10.46 -15.05 11.73
CA GLU A 131 -9.55 -15.83 10.88
C GLU A 131 -8.25 -15.05 10.58
N MET A 132 -7.56 -14.60 11.62
CA MET A 132 -6.44 -13.65 11.53
C MET A 132 -5.27 -14.15 10.69
N GLU A 133 -4.98 -15.45 10.68
CA GLU A 133 -3.92 -16.01 9.84
C GLU A 133 -4.26 -15.91 8.34
N LYS A 134 -5.54 -16.06 7.97
CA LYS A 134 -5.98 -15.85 6.59
C LYS A 134 -5.92 -14.38 6.20
N LEU A 135 -6.29 -13.49 7.11
CA LEU A 135 -6.18 -12.05 6.91
C LEU A 135 -4.72 -11.63 6.72
N LYS A 136 -3.79 -12.14 7.54
CA LYS A 136 -2.34 -11.91 7.40
C LYS A 136 -1.82 -12.41 6.06
N ALA A 137 -2.16 -13.63 5.66
CA ALA A 137 -1.76 -14.16 4.38
C ALA A 137 -2.31 -13.35 3.20
N TYR A 138 -3.56 -12.88 3.31
CA TYR A 138 -4.20 -12.04 2.29
C TYR A 138 -3.47 -10.69 2.13
N CYS A 139 -3.34 -9.93 3.20
CA CYS A 139 -2.69 -8.62 3.17
C CYS A 139 -1.20 -8.71 2.76
N LEU A 140 -0.45 -9.69 3.25
CA LEU A 140 0.94 -9.87 2.83
C LEU A 140 1.08 -10.31 1.37
N SER A 141 0.08 -11.01 0.82
CA SER A 141 0.03 -11.27 -0.63
C SER A 141 -0.16 -9.97 -1.43
N ASP A 142 -0.97 -9.03 -0.93
CA ASP A 142 -1.21 -7.74 -1.56
C ASP A 142 0.04 -6.86 -1.54
N VAL A 143 0.74 -6.82 -0.40
CA VAL A 143 2.06 -6.19 -0.26
C VAL A 143 3.06 -6.79 -1.25
N LYS A 144 3.13 -8.13 -1.34
CA LYS A 144 4.04 -8.81 -2.26
C LYS A 144 3.75 -8.47 -3.72
N ILE A 145 2.49 -8.50 -4.13
CA ILE A 145 2.10 -8.14 -5.51
C ILE A 145 2.44 -6.67 -5.78
N THR A 146 2.15 -5.78 -4.85
CA THR A 146 2.48 -4.35 -4.96
C THR A 146 3.99 -4.14 -5.12
N LYS A 147 4.81 -4.84 -4.31
CA LYS A 147 6.27 -4.85 -4.42
C LYS A 147 6.73 -5.32 -5.80
N GLU A 148 6.26 -6.48 -6.26
CA GLU A 148 6.68 -7.08 -7.53
C GLU A 148 6.27 -6.22 -8.73
N VAL A 149 5.08 -5.63 -8.70
CA VAL A 149 4.63 -4.68 -9.73
C VAL A 149 5.55 -3.45 -9.73
N TYR A 150 5.79 -2.83 -8.56
CA TYR A 150 6.69 -1.69 -8.43
C TYR A 150 8.08 -1.99 -8.98
N GLU A 151 8.68 -3.13 -8.60
CA GLU A 151 10.01 -3.54 -9.06
C GLU A 151 10.04 -3.73 -10.58
N TYR A 152 9.00 -4.34 -11.16
CA TYR A 152 8.88 -4.46 -12.60
C TYR A 152 8.83 -3.09 -13.28
N GLY A 153 7.93 -2.21 -12.84
CA GLY A 153 7.77 -0.88 -13.41
C GLY A 153 9.03 -0.03 -13.28
N LYS A 154 9.73 -0.13 -12.14
CA LYS A 154 11.02 0.52 -11.90
C LYS A 154 12.11 0.03 -12.84
N ALA A 155 12.19 -1.28 -13.09
CA ALA A 155 13.21 -1.86 -13.97
C ALA A 155 12.94 -1.63 -15.46
N HIS A 156 11.67 -1.59 -15.87
CA HIS A 156 11.29 -1.57 -17.29
C HIS A 156 10.74 -0.21 -17.77
N GLY A 157 10.41 0.70 -16.86
CA GLY A 157 9.75 1.98 -17.18
C GLY A 157 8.30 1.83 -17.69
N LYS A 158 7.72 0.64 -17.55
CA LYS A 158 6.38 0.32 -18.02
C LYS A 158 5.76 -0.84 -17.26
N VAL A 159 4.43 -0.88 -17.28
CA VAL A 159 3.58 -1.98 -16.84
C VAL A 159 2.50 -2.23 -17.89
N TYR A 160 1.63 -3.23 -17.67
CA TYR A 160 0.69 -3.67 -18.69
C TYR A 160 -0.72 -3.82 -18.13
N TYR A 161 -1.70 -3.67 -19.02
CA TYR A 161 -3.11 -3.95 -18.74
C TYR A 161 -3.82 -4.50 -19.98
N GLN A 162 -4.98 -5.11 -19.76
CA GLN A 162 -5.78 -5.71 -20.81
C GLN A 162 -6.78 -4.70 -21.37
N THR A 163 -6.89 -4.65 -22.69
CA THR A 163 -7.94 -3.90 -23.41
C THR A 163 -8.76 -4.81 -24.31
N ALA A 164 -9.79 -4.27 -24.96
CA ALA A 164 -10.57 -5.01 -25.95
C ALA A 164 -9.72 -5.49 -27.16
N THR A 165 -8.63 -4.79 -27.47
CA THR A 165 -7.74 -5.11 -28.60
C THR A 165 -6.49 -5.90 -28.20
N GLY A 166 -6.36 -6.25 -26.91
CA GLY A 166 -5.24 -7.01 -26.37
C GLY A 166 -4.51 -6.29 -25.23
N ARG A 167 -3.36 -6.85 -24.85
CA ARG A 167 -2.47 -6.26 -23.85
C ARG A 167 -1.90 -4.94 -24.36
N GLN A 168 -1.90 -3.90 -23.52
CA GLN A 168 -1.37 -2.57 -23.82
C GLN A 168 -0.37 -2.14 -22.75
N GLU A 169 0.59 -1.31 -23.17
CA GLU A 169 1.63 -0.75 -22.31
C GLU A 169 1.15 0.52 -21.60
N ILE A 170 1.52 0.65 -20.33
CA ILE A 170 1.35 1.85 -19.52
C ILE A 170 2.77 2.34 -19.16
N PRO A 171 3.23 3.48 -19.69
CA PRO A 171 4.50 4.04 -19.27
C PRO A 171 4.42 4.50 -17.80
N VAL A 172 5.42 4.14 -17.00
CA VAL A 172 5.51 4.54 -15.58
C VAL A 172 6.89 5.07 -15.25
N ASP A 173 6.94 6.11 -14.42
CA ASP A 173 8.15 6.64 -13.79
C ASP A 173 7.95 6.53 -12.27
N TRP A 174 8.24 5.34 -11.72
CA TRP A 174 8.13 5.05 -10.28
C TRP A 174 9.43 5.21 -9.53
N VAL A 175 10.47 5.72 -10.19
CA VAL A 175 11.72 6.06 -9.52
C VAL A 175 11.50 7.37 -8.77
N SER A 176 11.47 7.30 -7.44
CA SER A 176 11.47 8.51 -6.62
C SER A 176 12.67 9.37 -6.99
N LYS A 177 12.41 10.55 -7.56
CA LYS A 177 13.44 11.58 -7.71
C LYS A 177 13.72 12.09 -6.32
N ALA A 178 14.73 11.52 -5.67
CA ALA A 178 15.17 11.89 -4.33
C ALA A 178 15.21 13.41 -4.23
N SER A 179 14.19 13.99 -3.61
CA SER A 179 14.26 15.37 -3.19
C SER A 179 15.20 15.33 -2.01
N THR A 180 16.41 15.84 -2.20
CA THR A 180 17.39 16.10 -1.14
C THR A 180 16.77 17.04 -0.11
N VAL A 181 15.92 16.50 0.76
CA VAL A 181 15.50 17.17 1.98
C VAL A 181 15.87 16.21 3.11
N SER A 182 17.14 16.34 3.52
CA SER A 182 17.57 15.88 4.83
C SER A 182 16.78 16.66 5.86
N SER A 183 15.69 16.07 6.33
CA SER A 183 15.09 16.43 7.60
C SER A 183 15.03 15.15 8.41
N SER A 184 15.95 15.03 9.36
CA SER A 184 15.84 14.11 10.49
C SER A 184 14.58 14.51 11.26
N VAL A 185 13.45 13.94 10.88
CA VAL A 185 12.16 14.18 11.52
C VAL A 185 12.07 13.23 12.70
N ASN A 186 12.58 13.66 13.86
CA ASN A 186 12.21 13.06 15.15
C ASN A 186 10.82 13.60 15.52
N LEU A 187 9.77 12.78 15.39
CA LEU A 187 8.38 13.14 15.76
C LEU A 187 7.84 12.42 17.00
N THR A 188 8.68 11.65 17.68
CA THR A 188 8.32 11.08 18.98
C THR A 188 9.12 11.76 20.08
N LEU A 189 8.41 12.33 21.07
CA LEU A 189 9.03 12.91 22.26
C LEU A 189 9.71 11.80 23.08
N PRO A 190 10.89 12.05 23.66
CA PRO A 190 11.46 11.15 24.65
C PRO A 190 10.58 11.16 25.90
N TRP A 191 10.31 9.96 26.41
CA TRP A 191 9.57 9.67 27.64
C TRP A 191 10.22 10.33 28.87
#